data_AF-A0A963SWY6-F1
#
_entry.id   AF-A0A963SWY6-F1
#
_cell.length_a   1.000
_cell.length_b   1.000
_cell.length_c   1.000
_cell.angle_alpha   90.00
_cell.angle_beta   90.00
_cell.angle_gamma   90.00
#
_symmetry.space_group_name_H-M   'P 1'
#
loop_
_entity.id
_entity.type
_entity.pdbx_description
1 polymer ?
#
loop_
_entity_poly.entity_id
_entity_poly.type
_entity_poly.pdbx_seq_one_letter_code
_entity_poly.pdbx_strand_id
1 'polypeptide(L)'
;MRNARGFALLLGLVCVQLASAGFFAVPIVLTLLGIQHKPLDWQIHEILEVGAALGLIFGAIMGGVALRKTMVRQKRAEEQLRQVSGAFMELMHSRFLDWGLTSAERDVAMFAVKGMNTSEIAELRGTADGTIKAQTNAIYRKAGVTGRPQLLSLFIEDLMDDSMLPKPSRSPAARGVPAGLLPALN
;
A
#
# COMPACT_ATOMS: atom_id res chain seq x y z
N MET A 1 -21.15 -12.57 -2.57
CA MET A 1 -22.39 -12.01 -3.19
C MET A 1 -22.51 -10.47 -3.07
N ARG A 2 -22.10 -9.83 -1.97
CA ARG A 2 -22.23 -8.36 -1.77
C ARG A 2 -21.39 -7.51 -2.75
N ASN A 3 -20.24 -8.02 -3.20
CA ASN A 3 -19.35 -7.32 -4.14
C ASN A 3 -19.88 -7.31 -5.58
N ALA A 4 -20.57 -8.38 -6.02
CA ALA A 4 -21.14 -8.45 -7.37
C ALA A 4 -22.29 -7.45 -7.56
N ARG A 5 -23.15 -7.30 -6.54
CA ARG A 5 -24.24 -6.30 -6.55
C ARG A 5 -23.69 -4.87 -6.54
N GLY A 6 -22.67 -4.59 -5.74
CA GLY A 6 -22.01 -3.27 -5.72
C GLY A 6 -21.34 -2.92 -7.04
N PHE A 7 -20.66 -3.88 -7.68
CA PHE A 7 -20.05 -3.71 -8.99
C PHE A 7 -21.10 -3.44 -10.08
N ALA A 8 -22.20 -4.20 -10.09
CA ALA A 8 -23.31 -3.98 -11.02
C ALA A 8 -23.97 -2.59 -10.85
N LEU A 9 -24.12 -2.11 -9.62
CA LEU A 9 -24.65 -0.77 -9.34
C LEU A 9 -23.71 0.35 -9.83
N LEU A 10 -22.40 0.19 -9.62
CA LEU A 10 -21.41 1.15 -10.11
C LEU A 10 -21.35 1.15 -11.64
N LEU A 11 -21.39 -0.02 -12.26
CA LEU A 11 -21.42 -0.14 -13.72
C LEU A 11 -22.68 0.51 -14.30
N GLY A 12 -23.85 0.28 -13.69
CA GLY A 12 -25.10 0.94 -14.07
C GLY A 12 -25.03 2.47 -13.95
N LEU A 13 -24.45 2.98 -12.86
CA LEU A 13 -24.24 4.42 -12.66
C LEU A 13 -23.32 5.03 -13.74
N VAL A 14 -22.23 4.34 -14.09
CA VAL A 14 -21.31 4.77 -15.15
C VAL A 14 -22.01 4.78 -16.51
N CYS A 15 -22.83 3.77 -16.82
CA CYS A 15 -23.62 3.75 -18.05
C CYS A 15 -24.60 4.94 -18.12
N VAL A 16 -25.28 5.26 -17.01
CA VAL A 16 -26.18 6.43 -16.93
C VAL A 16 -25.41 7.74 -17.13
N GLN A 17 -24.21 7.87 -16.57
CA GLN A 17 -23.35 9.04 -16.77
C GLN A 17 -22.89 9.18 -18.23
N LEU A 18 -22.45 8.10 -18.86
CA LEU A 18 -22.02 8.11 -20.26
C LEU A 18 -23.17 8.45 -21.21
N ALA A 19 -24.36 7.91 -20.93
CA ALA A 19 -25.57 8.25 -21.69
C ALA A 19 -25.94 9.74 -21.51
N SER A 20 -25.86 10.26 -20.28
CA SER A 20 -26.15 11.67 -19.98
C SER A 20 -25.12 12.61 -20.62
N ALA A 21 -23.82 12.27 -20.53
CA ALA A 21 -22.74 13.02 -21.16
C ALA A 21 -22.86 13.02 -22.68
N GLY A 22 -23.17 11.86 -23.29
CA GLY A 22 -23.40 11.74 -24.72
C GLY A 22 -24.60 12.55 -25.18
N PHE A 23 -25.71 12.47 -24.43
CA PHE A 23 -26.90 13.26 -24.72
C PHE A 23 -26.63 14.77 -24.70
N PHE A 24 -25.84 15.25 -23.73
CA PHE A 24 -25.46 16.65 -23.64
C PHE A 24 -24.46 17.08 -24.75
N ALA A 25 -23.48 16.22 -25.08
CA ALA A 25 -22.42 16.54 -26.03
C ALA A 25 -22.87 16.47 -27.50
N VAL A 26 -23.78 15.55 -27.85
CA VAL A 26 -24.20 15.32 -29.25
C VAL A 26 -24.80 16.56 -29.91
N PRO A 27 -25.75 17.31 -29.30
CA PRO A 27 -26.27 18.54 -29.88
C PRO A 27 -25.20 19.62 -30.06
N ILE A 28 -24.27 19.74 -29.10
CA ILE A 28 -23.15 20.71 -29.15
C ILE A 28 -22.23 20.39 -30.34
N VAL A 29 -21.90 19.11 -30.53
CA VAL A 29 -21.06 18.64 -31.64
C VAL A 29 -21.77 18.78 -32.99
N LEU A 30 -23.06 18.43 -33.09
CA LEU A 30 -23.85 18.60 -34.31
C LEU A 30 -23.96 20.08 -34.72
N THR A 31 -24.09 20.98 -33.74
CA THR A 31 -24.05 22.43 -33.94
C THR A 31 -22.68 22.88 -34.46
N LEU A 32 -21.60 22.37 -33.87
CA LEU A 32 -20.23 22.67 -34.30
C LEU A 32 -19.95 22.20 -35.75
N LEU A 33 -20.57 21.09 -36.16
CA LEU A 33 -20.48 20.52 -37.51
C LEU A 33 -21.43 21.18 -38.52
N GLY A 34 -22.21 22.19 -38.12
CA GLY A 34 -23.11 22.93 -38.99
C GLY A 34 -24.35 22.14 -39.46
N ILE A 35 -24.65 21.00 -38.83
CA ILE A 35 -25.81 20.18 -39.16
C ILE A 35 -27.04 20.80 -38.50
N GLN A 36 -27.89 21.47 -39.28
CA GLN A 36 -29.14 22.04 -38.75
C GLN A 36 -30.10 20.95 -38.31
N HIS A 37 -30.39 20.89 -37.01
CA HIS A 37 -31.49 20.10 -36.44
C HIS A 37 -32.71 21.00 -36.19
N LYS A 38 -33.92 20.46 -36.40
CA LYS A 38 -35.17 21.12 -36.02
C LYS A 38 -35.15 21.44 -34.53
N PRO A 39 -35.52 22.66 -34.10
CA PRO A 39 -35.55 22.99 -32.68
C PRO A 39 -36.61 22.12 -31.98
N LEU A 40 -36.19 21.38 -30.96
CA LEU A 40 -37.12 20.87 -29.95
C LEU A 40 -37.59 22.06 -29.09
N ASP A 41 -38.76 21.94 -28.50
CA ASP A 41 -39.36 22.99 -27.68
C ASP A 41 -38.40 23.43 -26.56
N TRP A 42 -38.22 24.74 -26.37
CA TRP A 42 -37.18 25.32 -25.50
C TRP A 42 -37.20 24.74 -24.07
N GLN A 43 -38.40 24.48 -23.54
CA GLN A 43 -38.59 23.91 -22.20
C GLN A 43 -38.00 22.49 -22.06
N ILE A 44 -38.05 21.69 -23.13
CA ILE A 44 -37.56 20.29 -23.10
C ILE A 44 -36.03 20.28 -23.09
N HIS A 45 -35.38 21.22 -23.80
CA HIS A 45 -33.93 21.37 -23.78
C HIS A 45 -33.40 21.76 -22.40
N GLU A 46 -34.03 22.77 -21.76
CA GLU A 46 -33.57 23.32 -20.49
C GLU A 46 -33.68 22.30 -19.34
N ILE A 47 -34.78 21.54 -19.28
CA ILE A 47 -34.97 20.47 -18.27
C ILE A 47 -33.91 19.35 -18.43
N LEU A 48 -33.57 19.03 -19.67
CA LEU A 48 -32.68 17.92 -19.99
C LEU A 48 -31.21 18.26 -19.72
N GLU A 49 -30.83 19.52 -19.93
CA GLU A 49 -29.53 20.07 -19.56
C GLU A 49 -29.33 20.07 -18.04
N VAL A 50 -30.33 20.52 -17.27
CA VAL A 50 -30.28 20.48 -15.80
C VAL A 50 -30.20 19.03 -15.30
N GLY A 51 -30.96 18.11 -15.90
CA GLY A 51 -30.90 16.68 -15.57
C GLY A 51 -29.52 16.06 -15.82
N ALA A 52 -28.90 16.37 -16.96
CA ALA A 52 -27.56 15.88 -17.30
C ALA A 52 -26.49 16.42 -16.34
N ALA A 53 -26.55 17.71 -16.00
CA ALA A 53 -25.63 18.34 -15.06
C ALA A 53 -25.73 17.71 -13.66
N LEU A 54 -26.96 17.48 -13.17
CA LEU A 54 -27.19 16.83 -11.88
C LEU A 54 -26.67 15.38 -11.86
N GLY A 55 -26.89 14.61 -12.94
CA GLY A 55 -26.37 13.25 -13.07
C GLY A 55 -24.84 13.19 -13.07
N LEU A 56 -24.19 14.14 -13.76
CA LEU A 56 -22.73 14.26 -13.79
C LEU A 56 -22.16 14.63 -12.41
N ILE A 57 -22.75 15.62 -11.73
CA ILE A 57 -22.33 16.02 -10.37
C ILE A 57 -22.49 14.85 -9.40
N PHE A 58 -23.63 14.18 -9.43
CA PHE A 58 -23.90 13.06 -8.53
C PHE A 58 -22.90 11.91 -8.73
N GLY A 59 -22.64 11.53 -9.98
CA GLY A 59 -21.69 10.46 -10.25
C GLY A 59 -20.23 10.88 -10.03
N ALA A 60 -19.86 12.15 -10.21
CA ALA A 60 -18.55 12.67 -9.83
C ALA A 60 -18.32 12.62 -8.31
N ILE A 61 -19.34 12.99 -7.52
CA ILE A 61 -19.29 12.89 -6.04
C ILE A 61 -19.15 11.42 -5.61
N MET A 62 -19.99 10.54 -6.15
CA MET A 62 -19.95 9.11 -5.84
C MET A 62 -18.61 8.47 -6.25
N GLY A 63 -18.11 8.80 -7.44
CA GLY A 63 -16.80 8.37 -7.93
C GLY A 63 -15.66 8.86 -7.04
N GLY A 64 -15.68 10.14 -6.66
CA GLY A 64 -14.71 10.72 -5.74
C GLY A 64 -14.72 10.07 -4.35
N VAL A 65 -15.91 9.80 -3.79
CA VAL A 65 -16.04 9.11 -2.50
C VAL A 65 -15.56 7.65 -2.58
N ALA A 66 -15.89 6.93 -3.66
CA ALA A 66 -15.44 5.56 -3.87
C ALA A 66 -13.91 5.49 -4.00
N LEU A 67 -13.32 6.40 -4.79
CA LEU A 67 -11.87 6.46 -4.98
C LEU A 67 -11.15 6.80 -3.68
N ARG A 68 -11.63 7.81 -2.93
CA ARG A 68 -11.08 8.15 -1.60
C ARG A 68 -11.10 6.95 -0.65
N LYS A 69 -12.21 6.21 -0.59
CA LYS A 69 -12.33 5.00 0.25
C LYS A 69 -11.31 3.93 -0.16
N THR A 70 -11.09 3.73 -1.46
CA THR A 70 -10.11 2.77 -1.97
C THR A 70 -8.68 3.18 -1.62
N MET A 71 -8.32 4.45 -1.81
CA MET A 71 -6.99 4.96 -1.47
C MET A 71 -6.68 4.83 0.02
N VAL A 72 -7.65 5.13 0.90
CA VAL A 72 -7.47 4.98 2.35
C VAL A 72 -7.25 3.51 2.75
N ARG A 73 -7.92 2.56 2.06
CA ARG A 73 -7.70 1.12 2.29
C ARG A 73 -6.31 0.67 1.86
N GLN A 74 -5.83 1.15 0.71
CA GLN A 74 -4.47 0.86 0.23
C GLN A 74 -3.42 1.35 1.21
N LYS A 75 -3.52 2.61 1.66
CA LYS A 75 -2.58 3.18 2.64
C LYS A 75 -2.53 2.36 3.94
N ARG A 76 -3.67 1.89 4.45
CA ARG A 76 -3.70 1.05 5.66
C ARG A 76 -3.01 -0.30 5.46
N ALA A 77 -3.21 -0.93 4.29
CA ALA A 77 -2.54 -2.19 3.97
C ALA A 77 -1.03 -2.00 3.82
N GLU A 78 -0.60 -0.92 3.16
CA GLU A 78 0.82 -0.53 3.06
C GLU A 78 1.43 -0.23 4.43
N GLU A 79 0.73 0.49 5.30
CA GLU A 79 1.17 0.79 6.66
C GLU A 79 1.33 -0.48 7.51
N GLN A 80 0.38 -1.42 7.40
CA GLN A 80 0.48 -2.72 8.07
C GLN A 80 1.68 -3.52 7.57
N LEU A 81 1.88 -3.59 6.25
CA LEU A 81 3.03 -4.27 5.66
C LEU A 81 4.33 -3.60 6.11
N ARG A 82 4.39 -2.26 6.12
CA ARG A 82 5.55 -1.50 6.56
C ARG A 82 5.86 -1.72 8.05
N GLN A 83 4.86 -1.89 8.90
CA GLN A 83 5.08 -2.23 10.31
C GLN A 83 5.71 -3.63 10.46
N VAL A 84 5.21 -4.63 9.72
CA VAL A 84 5.77 -5.99 9.73
C VAL A 84 7.19 -6.00 9.17
N SER A 85 7.44 -5.33 8.04
CA SER A 85 8.78 -5.23 7.45
C SER A 85 9.75 -4.46 8.37
N GLY A 86 9.28 -3.43 9.08
CA GLY A 86 10.08 -2.68 10.04
C GLY A 86 10.50 -3.54 11.23
N ALA A 87 9.56 -4.31 11.78
CA ALA A 87 9.84 -5.26 12.87
C ALA A 87 10.90 -6.31 12.48
N PHE A 88 10.79 -6.90 11.30
CA PHE A 88 11.77 -7.87 10.80
C PHE A 88 13.15 -7.24 10.57
N MET A 89 13.21 -6.00 10.06
CA MET A 89 14.47 -5.29 9.87
C MET A 89 15.17 -4.98 11.20
N GLU A 90 14.40 -4.61 12.23
CA GLU A 90 14.94 -4.38 13.59
C GLU A 90 15.52 -5.68 14.18
N LEU A 91 14.79 -6.79 14.06
CA LEU A 91 15.24 -8.12 14.47
C LEU A 91 16.58 -8.48 13.78
N MET A 92 16.67 -8.30 12.46
CA MET A 92 17.90 -8.57 11.71
C MET A 92 19.06 -7.70 12.20
N HIS A 93 18.82 -6.41 12.41
CA HIS A 93 19.83 -5.50 12.94
C HIS A 93 20.33 -5.92 14.33
N SER A 94 19.43 -6.34 15.22
CA SER A 94 19.79 -6.87 16.54
C SER A 94 20.71 -8.09 16.42
N ARG A 95 20.32 -9.09 15.61
CA ARG A 95 21.15 -10.29 15.40
C ARG A 95 22.53 -9.97 14.83
N PHE A 96 22.59 -9.04 13.88
CA PHE A 96 23.86 -8.60 13.30
C PHE A 96 24.78 -7.91 14.31
N LEU A 97 24.20 -7.18 15.27
CA LEU A 97 24.94 -6.61 16.39
C LEU A 97 25.42 -7.70 17.35
N ASP A 98 24.55 -8.64 17.72
CA ASP A 98 24.86 -9.75 18.63
C ASP A 98 26.00 -10.64 18.10
N TRP A 99 26.01 -10.91 16.79
CA TRP A 99 27.08 -11.66 16.13
C TRP A 99 28.37 -10.85 15.91
N GLY A 100 28.37 -9.55 16.23
CA GLY A 100 29.55 -8.70 16.03
C GLY A 100 29.96 -8.56 14.56
N LEU A 101 28.98 -8.43 13.66
CA LEU A 101 29.26 -8.22 12.24
C LEU A 101 29.84 -6.82 11.99
N THR A 102 30.85 -6.73 11.13
CA THR A 102 31.34 -5.45 10.59
C THR A 102 30.30 -4.83 9.64
N SER A 103 30.44 -3.55 9.30
CA SER A 103 29.53 -2.89 8.33
C SER A 103 29.46 -3.67 7.00
N ALA A 104 30.62 -4.05 6.46
CA ALA A 104 30.69 -4.82 5.22
C ALA A 104 30.04 -6.21 5.32
N GLU A 105 30.19 -6.91 6.46
CA GLU A 105 29.54 -8.20 6.68
C GLU A 105 28.02 -8.07 6.82
N ARG A 106 27.51 -6.99 7.43
CA ARG A 106 26.07 -6.73 7.53
C ARG A 106 25.44 -6.56 6.16
N ASP A 107 26.11 -5.84 5.26
CA ASP A 107 25.64 -5.66 3.88
C ASP A 107 25.55 -7.02 3.16
N VAL A 108 26.59 -7.86 3.29
CA VAL A 108 26.60 -9.20 2.70
C VAL A 108 25.53 -10.10 3.30
N ALA A 109 25.38 -10.10 4.63
CA ALA A 109 24.35 -10.86 5.32
C ALA A 109 22.94 -10.42 4.87
N MET A 110 22.71 -9.12 4.71
CA MET A 110 21.45 -8.57 4.21
C MET A 110 21.14 -9.07 2.78
N PHE A 111 22.11 -9.06 1.88
CA PHE A 111 21.90 -9.61 0.53
C PHE A 111 21.70 -11.13 0.53
N ALA A 112 22.40 -11.84 1.41
CA ALA A 112 22.21 -13.29 1.58
C ALA A 112 20.82 -13.62 2.13
N VAL A 113 20.24 -12.80 3.01
CA VAL A 113 18.84 -12.98 3.45
C VAL A 113 17.86 -12.70 2.30
N LYS A 114 18.16 -11.75 1.43
CA LYS A 114 17.35 -11.41 0.23
C LYS A 114 17.38 -12.46 -0.90
N GLY A 115 18.09 -13.58 -0.74
CA GLY A 115 18.13 -14.62 -1.77
C GLY A 115 19.23 -14.45 -2.82
N MET A 116 20.06 -13.40 -2.76
CA MET A 116 21.14 -13.17 -3.73
C MET A 116 22.27 -14.21 -3.62
N ASN A 117 22.83 -14.64 -4.73
CA ASN A 117 24.00 -15.52 -4.78
C ASN A 117 25.31 -14.71 -4.67
N THR A 118 26.43 -15.40 -4.45
CA THR A 118 27.75 -14.78 -4.25
C THR A 118 28.15 -13.82 -5.37
N SER A 119 27.90 -14.18 -6.63
CA SER A 119 28.31 -13.39 -7.78
C SER A 119 27.45 -12.14 -7.94
N GLU A 120 26.14 -12.24 -7.67
CA GLU A 120 25.23 -11.07 -7.62
C GLU A 120 25.66 -10.08 -6.52
N ILE A 121 26.05 -10.60 -5.35
CA ILE A 121 26.53 -9.77 -4.24
C ILE A 121 27.87 -9.11 -4.59
N ALA A 122 28.77 -9.86 -5.24
CA ALA A 122 30.08 -9.39 -5.66
C ALA A 122 29.94 -8.23 -6.66
N GLU A 123 29.08 -8.40 -7.67
CA GLU A 123 28.75 -7.37 -8.67
C GLU A 123 28.17 -6.12 -8.00
N LEU A 124 27.14 -6.28 -7.15
CA LEU A 124 26.45 -5.15 -6.54
C LEU A 124 27.35 -4.36 -5.57
N ARG A 125 28.34 -5.04 -4.96
CA ARG A 125 29.33 -4.42 -4.06
C ARG A 125 30.59 -3.94 -4.77
N GLY A 126 30.78 -4.23 -6.06
CA GLY A 126 32.02 -3.94 -6.77
C GLY A 126 33.25 -4.65 -6.15
N THR A 127 33.09 -5.89 -5.70
CA THR A 127 34.14 -6.67 -5.04
C THR A 127 34.29 -8.04 -5.70
N ALA A 128 35.43 -8.71 -5.51
CA ALA A 128 35.64 -10.05 -6.06
C ALA A 128 34.81 -11.13 -5.34
N ASP A 129 34.35 -12.14 -6.07
CA ASP A 129 33.63 -13.31 -5.54
C ASP A 129 34.34 -13.98 -4.36
N GLY A 130 35.69 -14.06 -4.41
CA GLY A 130 36.49 -14.62 -3.32
C GLY A 130 36.31 -13.85 -2.00
N THR A 131 36.22 -12.52 -2.07
CA THR A 131 35.97 -11.65 -0.92
C THR A 131 34.58 -11.90 -0.34
N ILE A 132 33.56 -12.01 -1.18
CA ILE A 132 32.19 -12.33 -0.74
C ILE A 132 32.12 -13.72 -0.12
N LYS A 133 32.80 -14.73 -0.69
CA LYS A 133 32.89 -16.08 -0.08
C LYS A 133 33.55 -16.04 1.29
N ALA A 134 34.65 -15.31 1.43
CA ALA A 134 35.34 -15.18 2.72
C ALA A 134 34.46 -14.48 3.77
N GLN A 135 33.79 -13.40 3.40
CA GLN A 135 32.86 -12.68 4.29
C GLN A 135 31.65 -13.54 4.66
N THR A 136 31.07 -14.26 3.71
CA THR A 136 29.96 -15.18 3.95
C THR A 136 30.34 -16.29 4.94
N ASN A 137 31.53 -16.87 4.80
CA ASN A 137 32.04 -17.87 5.74
C ASN A 137 32.32 -17.27 7.13
N ALA A 138 32.80 -16.03 7.20
CA ALA A 138 32.99 -15.33 8.46
C ALA A 138 31.64 -15.08 9.17
N ILE A 139 30.60 -14.68 8.42
CA ILE A 139 29.24 -14.50 8.93
C ILE A 139 28.70 -15.80 9.51
N TYR A 140 28.80 -16.93 8.79
CA TYR A 140 28.34 -18.23 9.30
C TYR A 140 29.04 -18.63 10.60
N ARG A 141 30.36 -18.45 10.66
CA ARG A 141 31.13 -18.72 11.88
C ARG A 141 30.71 -17.82 13.05
N LYS A 142 30.47 -16.54 12.81
CA LYS A 142 30.01 -15.58 13.84
C LYS A 142 28.58 -15.84 14.30
N ALA A 143 27.72 -16.27 13.40
CA ALA A 143 26.34 -16.65 13.68
C ALA A 143 26.19 -18.06 14.28
N GLY A 144 27.28 -18.83 14.37
CA GLY A 144 27.26 -20.20 14.91
C GLY A 144 26.59 -21.23 13.99
N VAL A 145 26.51 -20.96 12.68
CA VAL A 145 25.86 -21.82 11.69
C VAL A 145 26.83 -22.33 10.64
N THR A 146 26.43 -23.38 9.92
CA THR A 146 27.29 -24.03 8.90
C THR A 146 27.01 -23.56 7.48
N GLY A 147 25.91 -22.83 7.24
CA GLY A 147 25.53 -22.43 5.90
C GLY A 147 24.31 -21.52 5.85
N ARG A 148 23.97 -21.14 4.61
CA ARG A 148 22.85 -20.24 4.31
C ARG A 148 21.50 -20.76 4.81
N PRO A 149 21.12 -22.03 4.60
CA PRO A 149 19.82 -22.52 5.06
C PRO A 149 19.67 -22.39 6.58
N GLN A 150 20.73 -22.71 7.34
CA GLN A 150 20.73 -22.57 8.80
C GLN A 150 20.68 -21.11 9.23
N LEU A 151 21.41 -20.21 8.56
CA LEU A 151 21.33 -18.77 8.81
C LEU A 151 19.90 -18.24 8.63
N LEU A 152 19.22 -18.66 7.56
CA LEU A 152 17.83 -18.30 7.28
C LEU A 152 16.86 -18.90 8.31
N SER A 153 17.10 -20.14 8.77
CA SER A 153 16.29 -20.80 9.80
C SER A 153 16.24 -19.97 11.08
N LEU A 154 17.38 -19.42 11.53
CA LEU A 154 17.43 -18.57 12.72
C LEU A 154 16.48 -17.38 12.62
N PHE A 155 16.43 -16.70 11.47
CA PHE A 155 15.53 -15.57 11.25
C PHE A 155 14.05 -15.98 11.16
N ILE A 156 13.76 -17.16 10.60
CA ILE A 156 12.39 -17.68 10.50
C ILE A 156 11.88 -18.12 11.88
N GLU A 157 12.72 -18.81 12.66
CA GLU A 157 12.42 -19.23 14.03
C GLU A 157 12.08 -18.01 14.90
N ASP A 158 12.91 -16.95 14.82
CA ASP A 158 12.68 -15.70 15.53
C ASP A 158 11.40 -14.97 15.09
N LEU A 159 11.04 -15.07 13.79
CA LEU A 159 9.81 -14.47 13.27
C LEU A 159 8.56 -15.23 13.75
N MET A 160 8.70 -16.55 13.97
CA MET A 160 7.63 -17.41 14.45
C MET A 160 7.47 -17.37 15.98
N ASP A 161 8.51 -16.94 16.71
CA ASP A 161 8.41 -16.69 18.14
C ASP A 161 7.67 -15.37 18.38
N ASP A 162 6.36 -15.47 18.64
CA ASP A 162 5.38 -14.38 18.84
C ASP A 162 5.79 -13.38 19.94
N SER A 163 6.84 -13.69 20.72
CA SER A 163 7.41 -12.86 21.77
C SER A 163 8.42 -11.81 21.30
N MET A 164 8.96 -11.93 20.07
CA MET A 164 10.05 -11.06 19.57
C MET A 164 9.63 -10.01 18.54
N LEU A 165 8.39 -10.03 18.07
CA LEU A 165 7.86 -8.93 17.27
C LEU A 165 7.70 -7.69 18.18
N PRO A 166 8.28 -6.53 17.83
CA PRO A 166 8.09 -5.29 18.56
C PRO A 166 6.58 -5.06 18.73
N LYS A 167 6.12 -5.07 19.99
CA LYS A 167 4.74 -4.71 20.34
C LYS A 167 4.41 -3.42 19.59
N PRO A 168 3.35 -3.37 18.75
CA PRO A 168 3.02 -2.17 18.02
C PRO A 168 2.96 -1.03 19.01
N SER A 169 3.87 -0.06 18.85
CA SER A 169 3.95 1.09 19.74
C SER A 169 2.54 1.68 19.80
N ARG A 170 1.94 1.66 21.00
CA ARG A 170 0.66 2.33 21.21
C ARG A 170 0.91 3.79 20.85
N SER A 171 0.36 4.20 19.70
CA SER A 171 0.39 5.59 19.25
C SER A 171 -0.01 6.52 20.41
N PRO A 172 0.68 7.66 20.62
CA PRO A 172 0.39 8.58 21.73
C PRO A 172 -1.03 9.20 21.70
N ALA A 173 -1.85 8.89 20.69
CA ALA A 173 -3.18 9.44 20.48
C ALA A 173 -4.21 9.10 21.57
N ALA A 174 -3.89 8.22 22.53
CA ALA A 174 -4.76 7.89 23.67
C ALA A 174 -4.37 8.58 25.00
N ARG A 175 -3.52 9.63 24.97
CA ARG A 175 -3.11 10.37 26.18
C ARG A 175 -4.01 11.57 26.53
N GLY A 176 -5.27 11.56 26.06
CA GLY A 176 -6.20 12.69 26.16
C GLY A 176 -7.33 12.55 27.19
N VAL A 177 -7.26 11.62 28.15
CA VAL A 177 -8.22 11.59 29.25
C VAL A 177 -7.48 11.82 30.57
N PRO A 178 -7.53 13.03 31.16
CA PRO A 178 -7.00 13.24 32.50
C PRO A 178 -7.82 12.41 33.50
N ALA A 179 -7.15 11.45 34.14
CA ALA A 179 -7.64 10.71 35.30
C ALA A 179 -7.64 11.64 36.53
N GLY A 180 -8.54 12.62 36.54
CA GLY A 180 -8.56 13.69 37.55
C GLY A 180 -9.91 14.34 37.83
N LEU A 181 -11.03 13.72 37.43
CA LEU A 181 -12.36 14.20 37.82
C LEU A 181 -13.28 13.04 38.20
N LEU A 182 -13.00 12.42 39.35
CA LEU A 182 -14.04 11.72 40.11
C LEU A 182 -14.69 12.77 41.02
N PRO A 183 -15.94 13.20 40.78
CA PRO A 183 -16.66 13.97 41.77
C PRO A 183 -16.99 13.04 42.94
N ALA A 184 -16.55 13.44 44.14
CA ALA A 184 -17.07 12.88 45.38
C ALA A 184 -18.58 13.13 45.42
N LEU A 185 -19.37 12.08 45.23
CA LEU A 185 -20.80 12.09 45.53
C LEU A 185 -20.96 11.69 47.00
N ASN A 186 -21.36 12.67 47.79
CA ASN A 186 -22.11 12.48 49.02
C ASN A 186 -23.59 12.28 48.67
#